data_AF-A0A140L214-F1
#
_entry.id   AF-A0A140L214-F1
#
_cell.length_a   1.000
_cell.length_b   1.000
_cell.length_c   1.000
_cell.angle_alpha   90.00
_cell.angle_beta   90.00
_cell.angle_gamma   90.00
#
_symmetry.space_group_name_H-M   'P 1'
#
loop_
_entity.id
_entity.type
_entity.pdbx_description
1 polymer ?
#
loop_
_entity_poly.entity_id
_entity_poly.type
_entity_poly.pdbx_seq_one_letter_code
_entity_poly.pdbx_strand_id
1 'polypeptide(L)' 'MGNVLIVDDSAFLRMVLADILSGNGYKVVGEAENGVFAIGKKEINNRAI' A
#
# COMPACT_ATOMS: atom_id res chain seq x y z
N MET A 1 1.79 6.63 14.58
CA MET A 1 1.02 6.18 13.39
C MET A 1 1.98 5.70 12.32
N GLY A 2 1.69 4.58 11.66
CA GLY A 2 2.57 3.96 10.64
C GLY A 2 2.05 4.13 9.22
N ASN A 3 2.97 4.12 8.26
CA ASN A 3 2.66 4.03 6.83
C ASN A 3 2.39 2.57 6.45
N VAL A 4 1.35 2.32 5.66
CA VAL A 4 0.93 0.97 5.25
C VAL A 4 0.96 0.82 3.73
N LEU A 5 1.60 -0.25 3.24
CA LEU A 5 1.54 -0.71 1.85
C LEU A 5 0.67 -1.96 1.80
N ILE A 6 -0.39 -1.95 1.01
CA ILE A 6 -1.32 -3.09 0.89
C ILE A 6 -0.89 -3.93 -0.30
N VAL A 7 -0.75 -5.25 -0.11
CA VAL A 7 -0.35 -6.20 -1.16
C VAL A 7 -1.32 -7.37 -1.19
N ASP A 8 -2.09 -7.50 -2.27
CA ASP A 8 -3.13 -8.52 -2.46
C ASP A 8 -3.45 -8.65 -3.95
N ASP A 9 -3.76 -9.85 -4.45
CA ASP A 9 -4.02 -10.11 -5.88
C ASP A 9 -5.40 -9.60 -6.35
N SER A 10 -6.35 -9.39 -5.43
CA SER A 10 -7.67 -8.86 -5.74
C SER A 10 -7.73 -7.33 -5.61
N ALA A 11 -8.05 -6.65 -6.72
CA ALA A 11 -8.26 -5.21 -6.71
C ALA A 11 -9.40 -4.76 -5.77
N PHE A 12 -10.43 -5.58 -5.62
CA PHE A 12 -11.55 -5.27 -4.73
C PHE A 12 -11.13 -5.31 -3.26
N LEU A 13 -10.34 -6.30 -2.85
CA LEU A 13 -9.90 -6.43 -1.46
C LEU A 13 -8.98 -5.29 -1.05
N ARG A 14 -8.10 -4.83 -1.96
CA ARG A 14 -7.25 -3.67 -1.69
C ARG A 14 -8.05 -2.39 -1.44
N MET A 15 -9.11 -2.14 -2.22
CA MET A 15 -10.00 -0.99 -2.01
C MET A 15 -10.69 -1.06 -0.64
N VAL A 16 -11.25 -2.22 -0.28
CA VAL A 16 -11.91 -2.41 1.04
C VAL A 16 -10.93 -2.20 2.19
N LEU A 17 -9.72 -2.77 2.10
CA LEU A 17 -8.69 -2.61 3.13
C LEU A 17 -8.19 -1.16 3.22
N ALA A 18 -8.04 -0.47 2.08
CA ALA A 18 -7.60 0.92 2.05
C ALA A 18 -8.61 1.83 2.76
N ASP A 19 -9.91 1.63 2.54
CA ASP A 19 -10.98 2.38 3.19
C ASP A 19 -11.00 2.13 4.71
N ILE A 20 -10.93 0.87 5.13
CA ILE A 20 -10.91 0.50 6.56
C ILE A 20 -9.69 1.12 7.26
N LEU A 21 -8.50 0.99 6.69
CA LEU A 21 -7.26 1.49 7.29
C LEU A 21 -7.24 3.02 7.36
N SER A 22 -7.65 3.68 6.28
CA SER A 22 -7.72 5.15 6.22
C SER A 22 -8.76 5.69 7.21
N GLY A 23 -9.92 5.03 7.32
CA GLY A 23 -10.95 5.37 8.31
C GLY A 23 -10.50 5.21 9.77
N ASN A 24 -9.51 4.34 10.03
CA ASN A 24 -8.90 4.13 11.35
C ASN A 24 -7.61 4.95 11.56
N GLY A 25 -7.31 5.92 10.70
CA GLY A 25 -6.19 6.85 10.88
C GLY A 25 -4.82 6.31 10.44
N TYR A 26 -4.76 5.19 9.71
CA TYR A 26 -3.53 4.73 9.06
C TYR A 26 -3.31 5.46 7.74
N LYS A 27 -2.04 5.73 7.41
CA LYS A 27 -1.69 6.31 6.11
C LYS A 27 -1.37 5.19 5.12
N VAL A 28 -2.28 4.91 4.20
CA VAL A 28 -2.02 4.01 3.07
C VAL A 28 -1.12 4.72 2.08
N VAL A 29 0.11 4.24 1.90
CA VAL A 29 1.12 4.84 1.00
C VAL A 29 1.14 4.18 -0.38
N GLY A 30 0.36 3.12 -0.56
CA GLY A 30 0.12 2.51 -1.85
C GLY A 30 -0.50 1.12 -1.76
N GLU A 31 -0.85 0.63 -2.94
CA GLU A 31 -1.36 -0.71 -3.18
C GLU A 31 -0.51 -1.44 -4.22
N ALA A 32 -0.41 -2.75 -4.12
CA ALA A 32 0.28 -3.61 -5.09
C ALA A 32 -0.49 -4.91 -5.28
N GLU A 33 -0.51 -5.42 -6.51
CA GLU A 33 -1.21 -6.66 -6.85
C GLU A 33 -0.42 -7.93 -6.49
N ASN A 34 0.88 -7.79 -6.22
CA ASN A 34 1.75 -8.90 -5.83
C ASN A 34 3.04 -8.36 -5.19
N GLY A 35 3.84 -9.28 -4.64
CA GLY A 35 5.09 -8.95 -3.96
C GLY A 35 6.14 -8.29 -4.86
N VAL A 36 6.23 -8.68 -6.13
CA VAL A 36 7.19 -8.10 -7.09
C VAL A 36 6.87 -6.63 -7.35
N PHE A 37 5.59 -6.32 -7.54
CA PHE A 37 5.13 -4.95 -7.72
C PHE A 37 5.32 -4.12 -6.44
N ALA A 38 5.10 -4.73 -5.27
CA ALA A 38 5.26 -4.08 -3.97
C ALA A 38 6.70 -3.62 -3.70
N ILE A 39 7.69 -4.48 -4.02
CA ILE A 39 9.11 -4.13 -3.85
C ILE A 39 9.54 -3.06 -4.86
N GLY A 40 9.05 -3.12 -6.10
CA GLY A 40 9.33 -2.09 -7.11
C GLY A 40 8.79 -0.72 -6.70
N LYS A 41 7.60 -0.69 -6.07
CA LYS A 41 6.99 0.54 -5.54
C LYS A 41 7.76 1.15 -4.37
N LYS A 42 8.48 0.33 -3.58
CA LYS A 42 9.32 0.78 -2.46
C LYS A 42 10.54 1.57 -2.94
N GLU A 43 11.09 1.23 -4.11
CA GLU A 43 12.28 1.91 -4.66
C GLU A 43 11.99 3.34 -5.16
N ILE A 44 10.73 3.65 -5.49
CA ILE A 44 10.35 4.95 -6.04
C ILE A 44 10.41 6.06 -4.98
N ASN A 45 10.24 5.73 -3.70
CA ASN A 45 10.24 6.71 -2.60
C ASN A 45 11.56 6.80 -1.81
N ASN A 46 12.57 5.97 -2.12
CA ASN A 46 13.84 5.94 -1.39
C ASN A 46 15.03 6.51 -2.19
N ARG A 47 14.77 7.18 -3.33
CA ARG A 47 15.76 7.92 -4.13
C ARG A 47 15.61 9.44 -4.04
N ALA A 48 14.90 9.92 -3.03
CA ALA A 48 14.81 11.35 -2.70
C ALA A 48 15.47 11.59 -1.33
N ILE A 49 16.75 11.27 -1.22
CA ILE A 49 17.69 11.81 -0.24
C ILE A 49 19.05 11.97 -0.90
#